data_AF-A0A1Z4ESZ8-F1
#
_entry.id   AF-A0A1Z4ESZ8-F1
#
_cell.length_a   1.000
_cell.length_b   1.000
_cell.length_c   1.000
_cell.angle_alpha   90.00
_cell.angle_beta   90.00
_cell.angle_gamma   90.00
#
_symmetry.space_group_name_H-M   'P 1'
#
loop_
_entity.id
_entity.type
_entity.pdbx_description
1 polymer ?
#
loop_
_entity_poly.entity_id
_entity_poly.type
_entity_poly.pdbx_seq_one_letter_code
_entity_poly.pdbx_strand_id
1 'polypeptide(L)'
;MKQPRPWITKQQIERMIFNTVYNPDHVADVSPHDRPDFVLTAYGPRQSKFGVEITEVFEDESEARLQNIDGYFDDLMEGKPHRHRDDIDALKVETVQIMTRGAEGLDEPVSVRAIVRQVTGHPSLAALLAQRIQDKDARAANYKPGLTHVNLVINDRTHRVLSPPALGDDYPVTTYLSADLRAALSGSRFHEVHLVSQDSKGNETVRGLRTLMMVEAAYVFLEAVKATVGAPHECSDEDSHLLFIAACERQGFTLHYVDDESGVHAQFGSVGVQFTDSGIKLFDGYYRAPQTPTDRPASTLDPELTEQIVGKYVEFAETGSFSCAYGVAPVRTFKQSREELGITEAAEKMEC
;
A
#
# COMPACT_ATOMS: atom_id res chain seq x y z
N MET A 1 32.63 -15.70 -24.57
CA MET A 1 32.16 -15.79 -23.17
C MET A 1 31.30 -14.58 -22.91
N LYS A 2 29.98 -14.73 -22.76
CA LYS A 2 29.12 -13.63 -22.30
C LYS A 2 29.48 -13.40 -20.83
N GLN A 3 29.83 -12.16 -20.46
CA GLN A 3 30.01 -11.84 -19.04
C GLN A 3 28.67 -12.12 -18.33
N PRO A 4 28.69 -12.77 -17.15
CA PRO A 4 27.48 -12.98 -16.38
C PRO A 4 26.84 -11.61 -16.10
N ARG A 5 25.52 -11.52 -16.28
CA ARG A 5 24.77 -10.29 -16.00
C ARG A 5 24.97 -9.92 -14.52
N PRO A 6 25.21 -8.65 -14.16
CA PRO A 6 25.25 -8.26 -12.76
C PRO A 6 23.86 -8.42 -12.16
N TRP A 7 23.73 -9.39 -11.26
CA TRP A 7 22.48 -9.75 -10.61
C TRP A 7 22.07 -8.70 -9.57
N ILE A 8 20.77 -8.43 -9.47
CA ILE A 8 20.23 -7.54 -8.44
C ILE A 8 20.11 -8.33 -7.14
N THR A 9 20.81 -7.90 -6.10
CA THR A 9 20.71 -8.49 -4.77
C THR A 9 19.40 -8.11 -4.10
N LYS A 10 18.96 -8.91 -3.12
CA LYS A 10 17.78 -8.58 -2.29
C LYS A 10 17.88 -7.18 -1.67
N GLN A 11 19.04 -6.81 -1.13
CA GLN A 11 19.27 -5.48 -0.55
C GLN A 11 19.14 -4.35 -1.58
N GLN A 12 19.54 -4.58 -2.83
CA GLN A 12 19.32 -3.61 -3.92
C GLN A 12 17.84 -3.49 -4.26
N ILE A 13 17.09 -4.60 -4.32
CA ILE A 13 15.63 -4.57 -4.53
C ILE A 13 14.94 -3.79 -3.41
N GLU A 14 15.27 -4.10 -2.15
CA GLU A 14 14.72 -3.38 -0.99
C GLU A 14 15.05 -1.90 -1.03
N ARG A 15 16.28 -1.53 -1.42
CA ARG A 15 16.68 -0.13 -1.60
C ARG A 15 15.91 0.55 -2.72
N MET A 16 15.66 -0.15 -3.83
CA MET A 16 14.86 0.38 -4.93
C MET A 16 13.41 0.63 -4.49
N ILE A 17 12.77 -0.33 -3.80
CA ILE A 17 11.42 -0.16 -3.25
C ILE A 17 11.37 1.00 -2.26
N PHE A 18 12.38 1.11 -1.37
CA PHE A 18 12.50 2.21 -0.41
C PHE A 18 12.53 3.57 -1.12
N ASN A 19 13.35 3.71 -2.16
CA ASN A 19 13.49 4.95 -2.93
C ASN A 19 12.20 5.32 -3.70
N THR A 20 11.27 4.38 -3.92
CA THR A 20 9.98 4.67 -4.52
C THR A 20 9.09 5.51 -3.62
N VAL A 21 9.21 5.35 -2.30
CA VAL A 21 8.36 6.03 -1.31
C VAL A 21 9.10 7.18 -0.62
N TYR A 22 10.38 6.98 -0.30
CA TYR A 22 11.15 7.90 0.52
C TYR A 22 12.16 8.68 -0.32
N ASN A 23 12.26 9.99 -0.06
CA ASN A 23 13.33 10.82 -0.58
C ASN A 23 14.47 10.91 0.45
N PRO A 24 15.67 10.35 0.16
CA PRO A 24 16.81 10.47 1.06
C PRO A 24 17.17 11.92 1.40
N ASP A 25 16.87 12.88 0.53
CA ASP A 25 17.17 14.30 0.75
C ASP A 25 16.24 14.94 1.81
N HIS A 26 15.14 14.28 2.18
CA HIS A 26 14.21 14.76 3.21
C HIS A 26 14.54 14.26 4.62
N VAL A 27 15.61 13.48 4.78
CA VAL A 27 16.08 12.98 6.07
C VAL A 27 17.58 13.23 6.23
N ALA A 28 18.05 13.29 7.47
CA ALA A 28 19.45 13.54 7.78
C ALA A 28 20.37 12.34 7.49
N ASP A 29 19.84 11.13 7.64
CA ASP A 29 20.57 9.88 7.40
C ASP A 29 19.61 8.73 7.06
N VAL A 30 20.07 7.78 6.24
CA VAL A 30 19.39 6.53 5.92
C VAL A 30 20.39 5.38 6.06
N SER A 31 20.17 4.52 7.05
CA SER A 31 21.02 3.38 7.33
C SER A 31 20.29 2.05 7.10
N PRO A 32 20.86 1.09 6.35
CA PRO A 32 20.30 -0.25 6.26
C PRO A 32 20.41 -0.97 7.61
N HIS A 33 19.44 -1.82 7.92
CA HIS A 33 19.39 -2.57 9.16
C HIS A 33 18.62 -3.88 8.95
N ASP A 34 18.78 -4.88 9.83
CA ASP A 34 18.11 -6.18 9.63
C ASP A 34 16.62 -6.15 10.02
N ARG A 35 16.28 -5.31 11.01
CA ARG A 35 14.95 -5.21 11.65
C ARG A 35 14.72 -3.82 12.27
N PRO A 36 13.98 -2.90 11.64
CA PRO A 36 13.43 -2.99 10.29
C PRO A 36 14.53 -2.85 9.21
N ASP A 37 14.18 -3.04 7.92
CA ASP A 37 15.13 -3.02 6.79
C ASP A 37 15.92 -1.69 6.66
N PHE A 38 15.30 -0.56 7.03
CA PHE A 38 15.94 0.76 7.05
C PHE A 38 15.63 1.52 8.33
N VAL A 39 16.61 2.30 8.81
CA VAL A 39 16.42 3.29 9.89
C VAL A 39 16.80 4.66 9.36
N LEU A 40 15.87 5.60 9.47
CA LEU A 40 16.02 6.98 9.01
C LEU A 40 16.13 7.90 10.22
N THR A 41 16.93 8.95 10.08
CA THR A 41 17.05 10.02 11.07
C THR A 41 16.37 11.27 10.52
N ALA A 42 15.28 11.73 11.14
CA ALA A 42 14.59 12.93 10.70
C ALA A 42 15.44 14.19 10.95
N TYR A 43 15.31 15.19 10.09
CA TYR A 43 15.84 16.52 10.37
C TYR A 43 15.12 17.15 11.57
N GLY A 44 15.88 17.81 12.44
CA GLY A 44 15.32 18.56 13.56
C GLY A 44 16.16 18.48 14.83
N PRO A 45 15.82 19.28 15.86
CA PRO A 45 16.63 19.44 17.06
C PRO A 45 16.75 18.16 17.90
N ARG A 46 15.77 17.25 17.80
CA ARG A 46 15.75 15.98 18.54
C ARG A 46 16.30 14.78 17.76
N GLN A 47 16.59 14.94 16.46
CA GLN A 47 17.08 13.88 15.55
C GLN A 47 16.37 12.53 15.78
N SER A 48 15.03 12.55 15.80
CA SER A 48 14.24 11.35 16.03
C SER A 48 14.48 10.33 14.93
N LYS A 49 14.52 9.05 15.31
CA LYS A 49 14.72 7.94 14.38
C LYS A 49 13.45 7.16 14.18
N PHE A 50 13.18 6.76 12.95
CA PHE A 50 12.07 5.87 12.63
C PHE A 50 12.52 4.78 11.65
N GLY A 51 11.74 3.71 11.60
CA GLY A 51 12.03 2.56 10.78
C GLY A 51 11.18 2.49 9.51
N VAL A 52 11.71 1.84 8.49
CA VAL A 52 10.96 1.44 7.31
C VAL A 52 11.21 -0.04 7.04
N GLU A 53 10.16 -0.83 7.12
CA GLU A 53 10.16 -2.24 6.74
C GLU A 53 9.70 -2.38 5.29
N ILE A 54 10.39 -3.21 4.51
CA ILE A 54 10.07 -3.52 3.12
C ILE A 54 9.55 -4.95 3.02
N THR A 55 8.58 -5.14 2.14
CA THR A 55 8.13 -6.47 1.74
C THR A 55 7.57 -6.45 0.35
N GLU A 56 7.47 -7.63 -0.24
CA GLU A 56 6.81 -7.86 -1.52
C GLU A 56 5.62 -8.77 -1.30
N VAL A 57 4.60 -8.62 -2.14
CA VAL A 57 3.45 -9.52 -2.22
C VAL A 57 3.41 -10.13 -3.61
N PHE A 58 3.30 -11.45 -3.65
CA PHE A 58 3.15 -12.27 -4.85
C PHE A 58 1.84 -13.05 -4.74
N GLU A 59 1.31 -13.51 -5.86
CA GLU A 59 0.10 -14.34 -5.91
C GLU A 59 0.26 -15.62 -5.11
N ASP A 60 1.40 -16.28 -5.28
CA ASP A 60 1.80 -17.46 -4.56
C ASP A 60 3.33 -17.52 -4.41
N GLU A 61 3.80 -18.50 -3.63
CA GLU A 61 5.24 -18.68 -3.40
C GLU A 61 5.98 -19.15 -4.65
N SER A 62 5.31 -19.86 -5.56
CA SER A 62 5.92 -20.37 -6.79
C SER A 62 6.25 -19.21 -7.73
N GLU A 63 5.38 -18.20 -7.84
CA GLU A 63 5.66 -16.95 -8.54
C GLU A 63 6.78 -16.16 -7.87
N ALA A 64 6.77 -16.06 -6.54
CA ALA A 64 7.85 -15.42 -5.80
C ALA A 64 9.20 -16.08 -6.10
N ARG A 65 9.24 -17.42 -6.14
CA ARG A 65 10.44 -18.18 -6.51
C ARG A 65 10.82 -17.99 -7.98
N LEU A 66 9.85 -18.00 -8.88
CA LEU A 66 10.09 -17.81 -10.31
C LEU A 66 10.71 -16.45 -10.61
N GLN A 67 10.27 -15.40 -9.91
CA GLN A 67 10.80 -14.03 -10.07
C GLN A 67 12.12 -13.80 -9.32
N ASN A 68 12.31 -14.41 -8.15
CA ASN A 68 13.45 -14.07 -7.27
C ASN A 68 14.58 -15.11 -7.27
N ILE A 69 14.36 -16.35 -7.70
CA ILE A 69 15.43 -17.35 -7.77
C ILE A 69 16.15 -17.21 -9.11
N ASP A 70 17.45 -16.89 -9.00
CA ASP A 70 18.30 -16.68 -10.15
C ASP A 70 18.34 -17.89 -11.11
N GLY A 71 18.13 -17.59 -12.39
CA GLY A 71 18.07 -18.53 -13.51
C GLY A 71 16.91 -19.54 -13.44
N TYR A 72 15.97 -19.41 -12.50
CA TYR A 72 14.98 -20.47 -12.31
C TYR A 72 13.97 -20.55 -13.46
N PHE A 73 13.55 -19.39 -13.98
CA PHE A 73 12.73 -19.34 -15.19
C PHE A 73 13.44 -20.01 -16.37
N ASP A 74 14.69 -19.61 -16.63
CA ASP A 74 15.50 -20.16 -17.73
C ASP A 74 15.72 -21.67 -17.57
N ASP A 75 16.01 -22.13 -16.35
CA ASP A 75 16.18 -23.55 -16.03
C ASP A 75 14.91 -24.35 -16.39
N LEU A 76 13.74 -23.88 -15.99
CA LEU A 76 12.46 -24.52 -16.31
C LEU A 76 12.21 -24.52 -17.83
N MET A 77 12.50 -23.40 -18.50
CA MET A 77 12.39 -23.25 -19.94
C MET A 77 13.39 -24.09 -20.73
N GLU A 78 14.52 -24.46 -20.14
CA GLU A 78 15.49 -25.43 -20.68
C GLU A 78 15.08 -26.89 -20.36
N GLY A 79 14.07 -27.10 -19.53
CA GLY A 79 13.59 -28.42 -19.13
C GLY A 79 14.41 -29.05 -18.00
N LYS A 80 15.13 -28.24 -17.22
CA LYS A 80 15.75 -28.70 -15.98
C LYS A 80 14.67 -28.99 -14.92
N PRO A 81 14.96 -29.86 -13.93
CA PRO A 81 14.00 -30.16 -12.88
C PRO A 81 13.61 -28.92 -12.06
N HIS A 82 12.38 -28.91 -11.54
CA HIS A 82 11.95 -27.95 -10.53
C HIS A 82 12.88 -28.00 -9.31
N ARG A 83 13.20 -26.82 -8.77
CA ARG A 83 14.05 -26.71 -7.58
C ARG A 83 13.26 -26.98 -6.29
N HIS A 84 11.94 -26.81 -6.32
CA HIS A 84 11.04 -27.06 -5.19
C HIS A 84 9.92 -28.01 -5.58
N ARG A 85 9.50 -28.84 -4.61
CA ARG A 85 8.46 -29.85 -4.83
C ARG A 85 7.11 -29.23 -5.18
N ASP A 86 6.76 -28.14 -4.50
CA ASP A 86 5.46 -27.47 -4.67
C ASP A 86 5.35 -26.77 -6.03
N ASP A 87 6.48 -26.52 -6.70
CA ASP A 87 6.50 -25.91 -8.03
C ASP A 87 6.16 -26.90 -9.14
N ILE A 88 6.28 -28.21 -8.90
CA ILE A 88 6.05 -29.25 -9.92
C ILE A 88 4.61 -29.18 -10.45
N ASP A 89 3.65 -29.03 -9.54
CA ASP A 89 2.23 -28.96 -9.89
C ASP A 89 1.81 -27.54 -10.31
N ALA A 90 2.46 -26.51 -9.76
CA ALA A 90 2.13 -25.10 -9.97
C ALA A 90 2.71 -24.52 -11.27
N LEU A 91 3.91 -24.92 -11.68
CA LEU A 91 4.67 -24.38 -12.82
C LEU A 91 4.84 -25.44 -13.92
N LYS A 92 3.78 -25.72 -14.67
CA LYS A 92 3.80 -26.75 -15.71
C LYS A 92 4.46 -26.21 -16.97
N VAL A 93 5.56 -26.83 -17.40
CA VAL A 93 6.23 -26.41 -18.64
C VAL A 93 5.66 -27.21 -19.80
N GLU A 94 4.93 -26.55 -20.70
CA GLU A 94 4.24 -27.16 -21.84
C GLU A 94 4.60 -26.46 -23.15
N THR A 95 4.35 -27.13 -24.27
CA THR A 95 4.41 -26.49 -25.59
C THR A 95 3.02 -25.98 -25.95
N VAL A 96 2.88 -24.66 -26.10
CA VAL A 96 1.62 -24.00 -26.47
C VAL A 96 1.71 -23.47 -27.90
N GLN A 97 0.56 -23.35 -28.56
CA GLN A 97 0.46 -22.76 -29.90
C GLN A 97 -0.10 -21.34 -29.79
N ILE A 98 0.66 -20.35 -30.23
CA ILE A 98 0.21 -18.96 -30.33
C ILE A 98 -0.31 -18.74 -31.75
N MET A 99 -1.56 -18.28 -31.86
CA MET A 99 -2.16 -17.88 -33.11
C MET A 99 -2.29 -16.36 -33.13
N THR A 100 -1.63 -15.69 -34.09
CA THR A 100 -1.83 -14.28 -34.37
C THR A 100 -2.91 -14.08 -35.43
N ARG A 101 -3.64 -12.97 -35.36
CA ARG A 101 -4.58 -12.57 -36.40
C ARG A 101 -3.95 -11.45 -37.22
N GLY A 102 -3.51 -11.80 -38.43
CA GLY A 102 -3.07 -10.85 -39.43
C GLY A 102 -4.23 -10.17 -40.16
N ALA A 103 -3.90 -9.31 -41.13
CA ALA A 103 -4.89 -8.56 -41.92
C ALA A 103 -5.79 -9.47 -42.80
N GLU A 104 -5.30 -10.66 -43.19
CA GLU A 104 -6.01 -11.59 -44.07
C GLU A 104 -6.62 -12.80 -43.35
N GLY A 105 -6.47 -12.93 -42.03
CA GLY A 105 -6.97 -14.09 -41.28
C GLY A 105 -6.12 -14.46 -40.08
N LEU A 106 -6.27 -15.70 -39.59
CA LEU A 106 -5.35 -16.27 -38.60
C LEU A 106 -4.07 -16.73 -39.31
N ASP A 107 -2.92 -16.33 -38.79
CA ASP A 107 -1.61 -16.78 -39.28
C ASP A 107 -1.33 -18.24 -38.86
N GLU A 108 -0.27 -18.83 -39.40
CA GLU A 108 0.16 -20.17 -38.98
C GLU A 108 0.53 -20.19 -37.48
N PRO A 109 0.10 -21.22 -36.72
CA PRO A 109 0.36 -21.28 -35.28
C PRO A 109 1.86 -21.44 -35.00
N VAL A 110 2.39 -20.58 -34.13
CA VAL A 110 3.78 -20.69 -33.66
C VAL A 110 3.80 -21.51 -32.38
N SER A 111 4.55 -22.62 -32.40
CA SER A 111 4.76 -23.43 -31.19
C SER A 111 5.86 -22.82 -30.33
N VAL A 112 5.53 -22.50 -29.08
CA VAL A 112 6.49 -21.99 -28.10
C VAL A 112 6.40 -22.81 -26.82
N ARG A 113 7.51 -22.95 -26.11
CA ARG A 113 7.46 -23.45 -24.73
C ARG A 113 6.90 -22.33 -23.85
N ALA A 114 6.10 -22.70 -22.86
CA ALA A 114 5.54 -21.78 -21.89
C ALA A 114 5.47 -22.44 -20.51
N ILE A 115 5.57 -21.63 -19.46
CA ILE A 115 5.21 -22.03 -18.11
C ILE A 115 3.72 -21.72 -17.93
N VAL A 116 2.91 -22.76 -17.88
CA VAL A 116 1.46 -22.69 -17.70
C VAL A 116 1.13 -22.83 -16.22
N ARG A 117 0.35 -21.87 -15.70
CA ARG A 117 -0.11 -21.82 -14.31
C ARG A 117 -1.64 -21.81 -14.28
N GLN A 118 -2.22 -22.44 -13.26
CA GLN A 118 -3.63 -22.23 -12.96
C GLN A 118 -3.80 -20.95 -12.15
N VAL A 119 -4.67 -20.05 -12.63
CA VAL A 119 -4.94 -18.74 -11.99
C VAL A 119 -6.23 -18.78 -11.15
N THR A 120 -6.99 -19.88 -11.21
CA THR A 120 -8.25 -20.01 -10.47
C THR A 120 -8.00 -20.26 -8.98
N GLY A 121 -8.60 -19.44 -8.11
CA GLY A 121 -8.59 -19.64 -6.66
C GLY A 121 -7.49 -18.89 -5.91
N HIS A 122 -6.78 -17.97 -6.56
CA HIS A 122 -5.84 -17.09 -5.86
C HIS A 122 -6.58 -16.17 -4.87
N PRO A 123 -6.01 -15.92 -3.69
CA PRO A 123 -6.54 -14.92 -2.77
C PRO A 123 -6.63 -13.55 -3.45
N SER A 124 -7.61 -12.73 -3.05
CA SER A 124 -7.65 -11.35 -3.53
C SER A 124 -6.41 -10.58 -3.06
N LEU A 125 -6.01 -9.53 -3.80
CA LEU A 125 -4.90 -8.67 -3.38
C LEU A 125 -5.11 -8.16 -1.94
N ALA A 126 -6.33 -7.76 -1.58
CA ALA A 126 -6.65 -7.30 -0.23
C ALA A 126 -6.34 -8.36 0.84
N ALA A 127 -6.66 -9.64 0.57
CA ALA A 127 -6.35 -10.75 1.48
C ALA A 127 -4.84 -10.99 1.59
N LEU A 128 -4.09 -10.92 0.48
CA LEU A 128 -2.63 -11.04 0.48
C LEU A 128 -1.97 -9.91 1.27
N LEU A 129 -2.43 -8.67 1.09
CA LEU A 129 -1.97 -7.51 1.84
C LEU A 129 -2.27 -7.67 3.34
N ALA A 130 -3.49 -8.08 3.70
CA ALA A 130 -3.90 -8.27 5.09
C ALA A 130 -2.99 -9.29 5.81
N GLN A 131 -2.80 -10.47 5.18
CA GLN A 131 -1.91 -11.50 5.70
C GLN A 131 -0.48 -10.97 5.85
N ARG A 132 0.03 -10.23 4.85
CA ARG A 132 1.41 -9.75 4.88
C ARG A 132 1.65 -8.69 5.94
N ILE A 133 0.68 -7.80 6.17
CA ILE A 133 0.70 -6.83 7.27
C ILE A 133 0.74 -7.57 8.61
N GLN A 134 -0.14 -8.56 8.82
CA GLN A 134 -0.18 -9.34 10.06
C GLN A 134 1.12 -10.11 10.32
N ASP A 135 1.68 -10.76 9.30
CA ASP A 135 2.95 -11.49 9.40
C ASP A 135 4.12 -10.59 9.81
N LYS A 136 4.18 -9.39 9.23
CA LYS A 136 5.22 -8.40 9.51
C LYS A 136 4.99 -7.74 10.87
N ASP A 137 3.75 -7.46 11.23
CA ASP A 137 3.40 -6.92 12.55
C ASP A 137 3.82 -7.88 13.65
N ALA A 138 3.56 -9.18 13.53
CA ALA A 138 3.99 -10.18 14.51
C ALA A 138 5.51 -10.16 14.77
N ARG A 139 6.32 -9.72 13.79
CA ARG A 139 7.78 -9.61 13.89
C ARG A 139 8.25 -8.25 14.44
N ALA A 140 7.39 -7.24 14.44
CA ALA A 140 7.75 -5.87 14.82
C ALA A 140 8.18 -5.72 16.30
N ALA A 141 7.87 -6.70 17.16
CA ALA A 141 8.38 -6.75 18.53
C ALA A 141 9.91 -6.88 18.60
N ASN A 142 10.56 -7.38 17.53
CA ASN A 142 12.00 -7.57 17.45
C ASN A 142 12.72 -6.42 16.72
N TYR A 143 12.02 -5.33 16.44
CA TYR A 143 12.61 -4.18 15.76
C TYR A 143 13.52 -3.40 16.70
N LYS A 144 14.45 -2.66 16.09
CA LYS A 144 15.42 -1.84 16.80
C LYS A 144 14.72 -0.97 17.87
N PRO A 145 15.15 -1.01 19.14
CA PRO A 145 14.56 -0.18 20.18
C PRO A 145 14.91 1.31 19.96
N GLY A 146 14.05 2.19 20.48
CA GLY A 146 14.26 3.65 20.41
C GLY A 146 13.83 4.31 19.09
N LEU A 147 13.17 3.57 18.19
CA LEU A 147 12.48 4.15 17.05
C LEU A 147 11.16 4.80 17.51
N THR A 148 10.83 5.99 16.99
CA THR A 148 9.57 6.67 17.29
C THR A 148 8.38 5.95 16.67
N HIS A 149 8.58 5.35 15.50
CA HIS A 149 7.59 4.57 14.79
C HIS A 149 8.28 3.73 13.70
N VAL A 150 7.52 2.84 13.05
CA VAL A 150 7.95 2.10 11.87
C VAL A 150 6.85 2.15 10.82
N ASN A 151 7.20 2.42 9.57
CA ASN A 151 6.29 2.31 8.43
C ASN A 151 6.55 1.00 7.69
N LEU A 152 5.53 0.47 7.02
CA LEU A 152 5.65 -0.68 6.12
C LEU A 152 5.51 -0.22 4.67
N VAL A 153 6.37 -0.68 3.78
CA VAL A 153 6.21 -0.55 2.33
C VAL A 153 6.02 -1.94 1.74
N ILE A 154 4.89 -2.13 1.06
CA ILE A 154 4.54 -3.35 0.35
C ILE A 154 4.64 -3.07 -1.14
N ASN A 155 5.52 -3.78 -1.84
CA ASN A 155 5.59 -3.76 -3.29
C ASN A 155 4.72 -4.87 -3.87
N ASP A 156 3.71 -4.48 -4.65
CA ASP A 156 2.77 -5.37 -5.30
C ASP A 156 3.35 -5.97 -6.58
N ARG A 157 3.62 -7.29 -6.55
CA ARG A 157 4.09 -8.07 -7.69
C ARG A 157 2.96 -8.86 -8.37
N THR A 158 1.70 -8.60 -8.02
CA THR A 158 0.51 -9.29 -8.56
C THR A 158 -0.08 -8.61 -9.80
N HIS A 159 0.53 -7.51 -10.27
CA HIS A 159 0.05 -6.66 -11.38
C HIS A 159 -0.22 -7.41 -12.70
N ARG A 160 0.35 -8.62 -12.87
CA ARG A 160 0.16 -9.49 -14.03
C ARG A 160 -1.26 -10.06 -14.15
N VAL A 161 -1.97 -10.20 -13.03
CA VAL A 161 -3.36 -10.70 -12.99
C VAL A 161 -4.34 -9.59 -12.63
N LEU A 162 -3.95 -8.66 -11.76
CA LEU A 162 -4.77 -7.53 -11.35
C LEU A 162 -3.98 -6.23 -11.54
N SER A 163 -4.17 -5.55 -12.66
CA SER A 163 -3.57 -4.22 -12.83
C SER A 163 -4.35 -3.19 -12.02
N PRO A 164 -3.76 -2.59 -10.98
CA PRO A 164 -4.40 -1.49 -10.25
C PRO A 164 -4.61 -0.27 -11.17
N PRO A 165 -5.56 0.61 -10.84
CA PRO A 165 -5.78 1.86 -11.56
C PRO A 165 -4.51 2.72 -11.60
N ALA A 166 -4.31 3.42 -12.71
CA ALA A 166 -3.19 4.34 -12.87
C ALA A 166 -3.32 5.54 -11.91
N LEU A 167 -2.24 6.31 -11.79
CA LEU A 167 -2.27 7.56 -11.04
C LEU A 167 -3.32 8.52 -11.66
N GLY A 168 -4.25 9.00 -10.83
CA GLY A 168 -5.32 9.90 -11.27
C GLY A 168 -6.61 9.20 -11.69
N ASP A 169 -6.59 7.89 -11.89
CA ASP A 169 -7.81 7.10 -12.14
C ASP A 169 -8.54 6.78 -10.83
N ASP A 170 -9.85 6.56 -10.93
CA ASP A 170 -10.67 6.17 -9.77
C ASP A 170 -10.22 4.83 -9.19
N TYR A 171 -9.75 4.88 -7.95
CA TYR A 171 -9.41 3.70 -7.16
C TYR A 171 -10.63 3.23 -6.37
N PRO A 172 -11.25 2.07 -6.70
CA PRO A 172 -12.42 1.55 -6.00
C PRO A 172 -12.00 1.03 -4.61
N VAL A 173 -12.05 1.92 -3.63
CA VAL A 173 -11.56 1.68 -2.26
C VAL A 173 -12.24 0.46 -1.65
N THR A 174 -13.54 0.26 -1.87
CA THR A 174 -14.26 -0.90 -1.34
C THR A 174 -13.81 -2.24 -1.94
N THR A 175 -13.27 -2.24 -3.16
CA THR A 175 -12.70 -3.46 -3.78
C THR A 175 -11.33 -3.80 -3.21
N TYR A 176 -10.52 -2.78 -2.92
CA TYR A 176 -9.13 -2.98 -2.51
C TYR A 176 -8.92 -2.94 -0.99
N LEU A 177 -9.76 -2.25 -0.23
CA LEU A 177 -9.80 -2.22 1.24
C LEU A 177 -10.95 -3.09 1.76
N SER A 178 -10.77 -4.40 1.64
CA SER A 178 -11.69 -5.38 2.22
C SER A 178 -11.78 -5.26 3.75
N ALA A 179 -12.80 -5.85 4.36
CA ALA A 179 -12.95 -5.90 5.81
C ALA A 179 -11.69 -6.49 6.50
N ASP A 180 -11.12 -7.57 5.94
CA ASP A 180 -9.92 -8.21 6.48
C ASP A 180 -8.70 -7.27 6.40
N LEU A 181 -8.52 -6.55 5.29
CA LEU A 181 -7.42 -5.59 5.16
C LEU A 181 -7.59 -4.40 6.10
N ARG A 182 -8.82 -3.89 6.26
CA ARG A 182 -9.12 -2.84 7.25
C ARG A 182 -8.78 -3.30 8.66
N ALA A 183 -9.19 -4.52 9.04
CA ALA A 183 -8.87 -5.09 10.35
C ALA A 183 -7.36 -5.23 10.55
N ALA A 184 -6.63 -5.68 9.52
CA ALA A 184 -5.16 -5.78 9.57
C ALA A 184 -4.50 -4.40 9.72
N LEU A 185 -4.98 -3.38 9.00
CA LEU A 185 -4.46 -2.01 9.09
C LEU A 185 -4.74 -1.38 10.45
N SER A 186 -5.95 -1.56 11.00
CA SER A 186 -6.35 -1.09 12.33
C SER A 186 -5.59 -1.78 13.46
N GLY A 187 -5.36 -3.08 13.35
CA GLY A 187 -4.66 -3.87 14.36
C GLY A 187 -3.14 -3.74 14.32
N SER A 188 -2.57 -3.15 13.27
CA SER A 188 -1.12 -3.07 13.12
C SER A 188 -0.50 -1.88 13.86
N ARG A 189 0.74 -2.11 14.33
CA ARG A 189 1.64 -1.14 14.94
C ARG A 189 2.46 -0.32 13.94
N PHE A 190 2.42 -0.68 12.65
CA PHE A 190 2.99 0.20 11.62
C PHE A 190 2.31 1.56 11.70
N HIS A 191 3.01 2.66 11.45
CA HIS A 191 2.46 4.01 11.54
C HIS A 191 1.75 4.41 10.24
N GLU A 192 2.36 4.08 9.10
CA GLU A 192 1.73 3.98 7.78
C GLU A 192 2.03 2.64 7.12
N VAL A 193 1.15 2.20 6.21
CA VAL A 193 1.41 1.11 5.28
C VAL A 193 1.27 1.63 3.85
N HIS A 194 2.39 1.76 3.14
CA HIS A 194 2.41 2.16 1.74
C HIS A 194 2.30 0.94 0.83
N LEU A 195 1.43 1.03 -0.17
CA LEU A 195 1.36 0.11 -1.30
C LEU A 195 2.03 0.76 -2.51
N VAL A 196 3.11 0.15 -2.98
CA VAL A 196 3.73 0.45 -4.28
C VAL A 196 3.13 -0.52 -5.28
N SER A 197 2.52 0.00 -6.34
CA SER A 197 1.90 -0.84 -7.37
C SER A 197 2.18 -0.33 -8.77
N GLN A 198 2.06 -1.20 -9.77
CA GLN A 198 2.34 -0.88 -11.18
C GLN A 198 1.07 -1.03 -12.02
N ASP A 199 0.74 -0.01 -12.80
CA ASP A 199 -0.37 -0.08 -13.76
C ASP A 199 -0.03 -1.00 -14.96
N SER A 200 -0.98 -1.18 -15.88
CA SER A 200 -0.81 -2.01 -17.08
C SER A 200 0.24 -1.47 -18.07
N LYS A 201 0.71 -0.24 -17.90
CA LYS A 201 1.79 0.38 -18.68
C LYS A 201 3.12 0.36 -17.94
N GLY A 202 3.16 -0.22 -16.75
CA GLY A 202 4.35 -0.28 -15.89
C GLY A 202 4.64 1.01 -15.13
N ASN A 203 3.73 1.98 -15.09
CA ASN A 203 3.93 3.17 -14.27
C ASN A 203 3.71 2.82 -12.80
N GLU A 204 4.64 3.21 -11.93
CA GLU A 204 4.44 3.02 -10.49
C GLU A 204 3.49 4.07 -9.90
N THR A 205 2.73 3.66 -8.88
CA THR A 205 1.96 4.56 -8.02
C THR A 205 2.17 4.15 -6.57
N VAL A 206 2.26 5.14 -5.67
CA VAL A 206 2.36 4.92 -4.22
C VAL A 206 1.05 5.34 -3.57
N ARG A 207 0.48 4.48 -2.72
CA ARG A 207 -0.74 4.76 -1.96
C ARG A 207 -0.52 4.44 -0.48
N GLY A 208 -0.70 5.43 0.40
CA GLY A 208 -0.83 5.18 1.84
C GLY A 208 -2.18 4.51 2.10
N LEU A 209 -2.16 3.26 2.58
CA LEU A 209 -3.37 2.49 2.79
C LEU A 209 -4.18 3.04 3.96
N ARG A 210 -3.55 3.56 5.02
CA ARG A 210 -4.28 4.25 6.10
C ARG A 210 -4.79 5.60 5.63
N THR A 211 -4.04 6.30 4.78
CA THR A 211 -4.54 7.53 4.17
C THR A 211 -5.80 7.28 3.35
N LEU A 212 -5.83 6.22 2.54
CA LEU A 212 -7.03 5.82 1.79
C LEU A 212 -8.21 5.51 2.72
N MET A 213 -7.99 4.76 3.82
CA MET A 213 -9.03 4.50 4.81
C MET A 213 -9.58 5.80 5.42
N MET A 214 -8.71 6.75 5.76
CA MET A 214 -9.11 8.03 6.36
C MET A 214 -9.83 8.94 5.36
N VAL A 215 -9.41 8.95 4.09
CA VAL A 215 -10.09 9.67 3.01
C VAL A 215 -11.54 9.17 2.91
N GLU A 216 -11.72 7.87 2.73
CA GLU A 216 -13.06 7.28 2.62
C GLU A 216 -13.91 7.57 3.86
N ALA A 217 -13.38 7.32 5.06
CA ALA A 217 -14.10 7.56 6.30
C ALA A 217 -14.56 9.03 6.41
N ALA A 218 -13.69 9.98 6.09
CA ALA A 218 -14.04 11.40 6.13
C ALA A 218 -15.13 11.77 5.11
N TYR A 219 -15.08 11.22 3.89
CA TYR A 219 -16.12 11.45 2.88
C TYR A 219 -17.46 10.84 3.29
N VAL A 220 -17.46 9.58 3.76
CA VAL A 220 -18.68 8.91 4.25
C VAL A 220 -19.28 9.67 5.42
N PHE A 221 -18.45 10.22 6.31
CA PHE A 221 -18.87 11.07 7.42
C PHE A 221 -19.54 12.36 6.94
N LEU A 222 -18.95 13.08 5.99
CA LEU A 222 -19.57 14.30 5.46
C LEU A 222 -20.92 14.04 4.79
N GLU A 223 -21.06 12.94 4.05
CA GLU A 223 -22.36 12.56 3.48
C GLU A 223 -23.37 12.19 4.57
N ALA A 224 -22.95 11.51 5.64
CA ALA A 224 -23.81 11.19 6.78
C ALA A 224 -24.31 12.45 7.51
N VAL A 225 -23.42 13.40 7.79
CA VAL A 225 -23.78 14.71 8.36
C VAL A 225 -24.79 15.42 7.45
N LYS A 226 -24.50 15.46 6.14
CA LYS A 226 -25.36 16.12 5.15
C LYS A 226 -26.75 15.50 5.07
N ALA A 227 -26.84 14.17 5.16
CA ALA A 227 -28.11 13.46 5.13
C ALA A 227 -28.97 13.68 6.39
N THR A 228 -28.35 13.99 7.53
CA THR A 228 -29.03 14.14 8.83
C THR A 228 -29.39 15.59 9.15
N VAL A 229 -28.45 16.53 9.01
CA VAL A 229 -28.64 17.96 9.39
C VAL A 229 -28.57 18.93 8.21
N GLY A 230 -28.36 18.44 6.99
CA GLY A 230 -28.27 19.29 5.81
C GLY A 230 -26.84 19.80 5.56
N ALA A 231 -26.44 20.94 6.12
CA ALA A 231 -25.11 21.49 5.87
C ALA A 231 -24.17 21.28 7.06
N PRO A 232 -22.86 20.96 6.86
CA PRO A 232 -21.91 20.71 7.95
C PRO A 232 -21.67 21.90 8.88
N HIS A 233 -22.01 23.12 8.44
CA HIS A 233 -21.69 24.39 9.09
C HIS A 233 -22.46 24.65 10.41
N GLU A 234 -23.34 23.74 10.82
CA GLU A 234 -24.09 23.87 12.08
C GLU A 234 -23.34 23.26 13.28
N CYS A 235 -22.27 22.48 13.05
CA CYS A 235 -21.43 21.93 14.11
C CYS A 235 -20.20 22.81 14.35
N SER A 236 -19.76 22.92 15.61
CA SER A 236 -18.45 23.50 15.90
C SER A 236 -17.34 22.62 15.30
N ASP A 237 -16.16 23.20 15.06
CA ASP A 237 -14.99 22.44 14.59
C ASP A 237 -14.70 21.28 15.55
N GLU A 238 -14.69 21.52 16.87
CA GLU A 238 -14.44 20.50 17.89
C GLU A 238 -15.47 19.36 17.82
N ASP A 239 -16.76 19.69 17.77
CA ASP A 239 -17.84 18.71 17.72
C ASP A 239 -17.79 17.87 16.44
N SER A 240 -17.41 18.46 15.31
CA SER A 240 -17.26 17.73 14.05
C SER A 240 -16.21 16.62 14.14
N HIS A 241 -15.07 16.90 14.80
CA HIS A 241 -14.04 15.89 15.03
C HIS A 241 -14.46 14.84 16.06
N LEU A 242 -15.17 15.22 17.12
CA LEU A 242 -15.71 14.27 18.10
C LEU A 242 -16.74 13.32 17.48
N LEU A 243 -17.64 13.83 16.64
CA LEU A 243 -18.59 13.03 15.88
C LEU A 243 -17.90 12.07 14.93
N PHE A 244 -16.89 12.56 14.19
CA PHE A 244 -16.13 11.73 13.27
C PHE A 244 -15.41 10.60 13.99
N ILE A 245 -14.78 10.89 15.13
CA ILE A 245 -14.13 9.89 15.99
C ILE A 245 -15.16 8.85 16.46
N ALA A 246 -16.31 9.27 16.98
CA ALA A 246 -17.36 8.35 17.44
C ALA A 246 -17.90 7.46 16.29
N ALA A 247 -18.05 8.04 15.11
CA ALA A 247 -18.50 7.33 13.91
C ALA A 247 -17.49 6.24 13.49
N CYS A 248 -16.20 6.59 13.45
CA CYS A 248 -15.12 5.65 13.15
C CYS A 248 -14.99 4.54 14.21
N GLU A 249 -15.15 4.86 15.50
CA GLU A 249 -15.10 3.89 16.60
C GLU A 249 -16.19 2.82 16.47
N ARG A 250 -17.41 3.18 16.03
CA ARG A 250 -18.49 2.21 15.76
C ARG A 250 -18.15 1.21 14.65
N GLN A 251 -17.27 1.60 13.73
CA GLN A 251 -16.77 0.74 12.66
C GLN A 251 -15.48 -0.02 13.03
N GLY A 252 -15.03 0.07 14.29
CA GLY A 252 -13.83 -0.61 14.79
C GLY A 252 -12.52 0.13 14.49
N PHE A 253 -12.58 1.43 14.18
CA PHE A 253 -11.42 2.29 13.94
C PHE A 253 -11.19 3.20 15.15
N THR A 254 -10.08 3.04 15.87
CA THR A 254 -9.75 3.93 16.99
C THR A 254 -8.98 5.14 16.49
N LEU A 255 -9.61 6.31 16.61
CA LEU A 255 -9.01 7.60 16.28
C LEU A 255 -8.58 8.35 17.55
N HIS A 256 -7.49 9.10 17.43
CA HIS A 256 -7.02 10.01 18.46
C HIS A 256 -7.48 11.43 18.16
N TYR A 257 -7.90 12.15 19.20
CA TYR A 257 -8.09 13.59 19.12
C TYR A 257 -6.73 14.26 19.32
N VAL A 258 -6.38 15.21 18.46
CA VAL A 258 -5.11 15.94 18.50
C VAL A 258 -5.41 17.42 18.37
N ASP A 259 -4.84 18.22 19.27
CA ASP A 259 -4.86 19.67 19.27
C ASP A 259 -3.42 20.18 19.38
N ASP A 260 -2.88 20.64 18.25
CA ASP A 260 -1.50 21.09 18.11
C ASP A 260 -1.40 22.42 17.34
N GLU A 261 -0.19 22.84 16.97
CA GLU A 261 0.04 24.10 16.23
C GLU A 261 -0.68 24.16 14.86
N SER A 262 -1.10 23.01 14.32
CA SER A 262 -1.87 22.89 13.07
C SER A 262 -3.38 22.96 13.29
N GLY A 263 -3.82 23.03 14.56
CA GLY A 263 -5.21 23.03 14.99
C GLY A 263 -5.76 21.64 15.28
N VAL A 264 -7.04 21.61 15.66
CA VAL A 264 -7.78 20.39 16.01
C VAL A 264 -7.92 19.48 14.79
N HIS A 265 -7.63 18.19 14.98
CA HIS A 265 -7.84 17.15 13.98
C HIS A 265 -8.02 15.76 14.62
N ALA A 266 -8.61 14.83 13.86
CA ALA A 266 -8.69 13.41 14.23
C ALA A 266 -7.56 12.63 13.55
N GLN A 267 -6.83 11.79 14.29
CA GLN A 267 -5.63 11.11 13.80
C GLN A 267 -5.74 9.58 13.85
N PHE A 268 -5.29 8.93 12.77
CA PHE A 268 -5.09 7.48 12.67
C PHE A 268 -3.71 7.19 12.10
N GLY A 269 -2.83 6.57 12.90
CA GLY A 269 -1.45 6.34 12.48
C GLY A 269 -0.76 7.66 12.11
N SER A 270 -0.23 7.74 10.89
CA SER A 270 0.40 8.93 10.30
C SER A 270 -0.57 9.99 9.81
N VAL A 271 -1.87 9.70 9.75
CA VAL A 271 -2.82 10.51 8.98
C VAL A 271 -3.73 11.30 9.91
N GLY A 272 -3.72 12.63 9.77
CA GLY A 272 -4.68 13.53 10.41
C GLY A 272 -5.77 13.96 9.44
N VAL A 273 -7.01 14.06 9.92
CA VAL A 273 -8.16 14.60 9.19
C VAL A 273 -8.66 15.83 9.94
N GLN A 274 -8.70 16.96 9.24
CA GLN A 274 -9.32 18.20 9.71
C GLN A 274 -10.46 18.60 8.79
N PHE A 275 -11.62 18.86 9.39
CA PHE A 275 -12.77 19.43 8.68
C PHE A 275 -12.66 20.96 8.71
N THR A 276 -12.79 21.60 7.55
CA THR A 276 -12.79 23.06 7.42
C THR A 276 -13.96 23.50 6.54
N ASP A 277 -14.24 24.80 6.50
CA ASP A 277 -15.25 25.37 5.60
C ASP A 277 -14.98 25.07 4.11
N SER A 278 -13.72 24.83 3.73
CA SER A 278 -13.32 24.49 2.37
C SER A 278 -13.35 22.99 2.06
N GLY A 279 -13.69 22.15 3.04
CA GLY A 279 -13.75 20.69 2.90
C GLY A 279 -12.81 19.95 3.85
N ILE A 280 -12.26 18.83 3.38
CA ILE A 280 -11.38 17.96 4.17
C ILE A 280 -9.92 18.34 3.92
N LYS A 281 -9.18 18.60 4.99
CA LYS A 281 -7.72 18.72 4.96
C LYS A 281 -7.10 17.47 5.56
N LEU A 282 -6.18 16.87 4.81
CA LEU A 282 -5.42 15.70 5.24
C LEU A 282 -4.01 16.12 5.64
N PHE A 283 -3.56 15.65 6.80
CA PHE A 283 -2.19 15.78 7.24
C PHE A 283 -1.49 14.45 7.09
N ASP A 284 -0.51 14.40 6.21
CA ASP A 284 0.31 13.21 6.05
C ASP A 284 1.62 13.35 6.85
N GLY A 285 1.70 12.57 7.93
CA GLY A 285 2.76 12.60 8.92
C GLY A 285 3.75 11.45 8.85
N TYR A 286 3.84 10.66 7.76
CA TYR A 286 4.66 9.44 7.78
C TYR A 286 6.18 9.67 7.99
N TYR A 287 6.70 10.89 7.85
CA TYR A 287 8.08 11.27 8.25
C TYR A 287 8.21 11.73 9.72
N ARG A 288 7.10 11.95 10.41
CA ARG A 288 7.04 12.63 11.72
C ARG A 288 6.76 11.61 12.81
N ALA A 289 7.24 11.91 14.02
CA ALA A 289 6.85 11.11 15.18
C ALA A 289 5.33 11.18 15.37
N PRO A 290 4.69 10.11 15.88
CA PRO A 290 3.28 10.15 16.26
C PRO A 290 3.02 11.33 17.19
N GLN A 291 1.93 12.06 16.97
CA GLN A 291 1.53 13.12 17.90
C GLN A 291 1.02 12.50 19.19
N THR A 292 1.15 13.23 20.28
CA THR A 292 0.57 12.80 21.57
C THR A 292 -0.92 13.11 21.52
N PRO A 293 -1.81 12.12 21.73
CA PRO A 293 -3.24 12.39 21.82
C PRO A 293 -3.54 13.40 22.93
N THR A 294 -4.44 14.34 22.64
CA THR A 294 -5.02 15.24 23.65
C THR A 294 -6.31 14.65 24.20
N ASP A 295 -6.67 15.06 25.41
CA ASP A 295 -7.95 14.69 26.01
C ASP A 295 -9.10 15.24 25.16
N ARG A 296 -10.13 14.41 24.93
CA ARG A 296 -11.31 14.82 24.18
C ARG A 296 -12.08 15.87 25.00
N PRO A 297 -12.42 17.04 24.43
CA PRO A 297 -13.34 17.96 25.09
C PRO A 297 -14.73 17.34 25.22
N ALA A 298 -15.55 17.91 26.11
CA ALA A 298 -16.95 17.51 26.20
C ALA A 298 -17.69 18.02 24.96
N SER A 299 -18.34 17.10 24.24
CA SER A 299 -19.21 17.45 23.11
C SER A 299 -20.34 18.37 23.58
N THR A 300 -20.63 19.41 22.80
CA THR A 300 -21.78 20.30 23.06
C THR A 300 -23.04 19.87 22.32
N LEU A 301 -22.92 18.86 21.44
CA LEU A 301 -24.02 18.35 20.65
C LEU A 301 -25.03 17.58 21.50
N ASP A 302 -26.27 17.65 21.04
CA ASP A 302 -27.34 16.81 21.54
C ASP A 302 -27.00 15.31 21.31
N PRO A 303 -27.11 14.46 22.35
CA PRO A 303 -26.82 13.03 22.22
C PRO A 303 -27.70 12.30 21.20
N GLU A 304 -28.96 12.73 21.03
CA GLU A 304 -29.86 12.12 20.04
C GLU A 304 -29.37 12.44 18.62
N LEU A 305 -29.03 13.71 18.36
CA LEU A 305 -28.42 14.11 17.09
C LEU A 305 -27.10 13.35 16.80
N THR A 306 -26.26 13.19 17.83
CA THR A 306 -25.02 12.43 17.72
C THR A 306 -25.27 10.99 17.25
N GLU A 307 -26.22 10.29 17.87
CA GLU A 307 -26.56 8.91 17.50
C GLU A 307 -27.17 8.84 16.09
N GLN A 308 -27.96 9.83 15.67
CA GLN A 308 -28.50 9.89 14.32
C GLN A 308 -27.39 10.00 13.26
N ILE A 309 -26.42 10.91 13.44
CA ILE A 309 -25.29 11.08 12.51
C ILE A 309 -24.43 9.82 12.47
N VAL A 310 -24.07 9.29 13.64
CA VAL A 310 -23.25 8.08 13.76
C VAL A 310 -23.95 6.86 13.14
N GLY A 311 -25.26 6.70 13.38
CA GLY A 311 -26.06 5.64 12.77
C GLY A 311 -26.11 5.76 11.25
N LYS A 312 -26.27 6.97 10.71
CA LYS A 312 -26.26 7.24 9.27
C LYS A 312 -24.89 6.96 8.64
N TYR A 313 -23.81 7.28 9.35
CA TYR A 313 -22.45 6.94 8.93
C TYR A 313 -22.26 5.42 8.81
N VAL A 314 -22.70 4.66 9.80
CA VAL A 314 -22.62 3.19 9.78
C VAL A 314 -23.40 2.61 8.60
N GLU A 315 -24.62 3.10 8.36
CA GLU A 315 -25.42 2.70 7.19
C GLU A 315 -24.68 2.94 5.87
N PHE A 316 -24.10 4.13 5.69
CA PHE A 316 -23.35 4.47 4.48
C PHE A 316 -22.05 3.69 4.34
N ALA A 317 -21.33 3.44 5.43
CA ALA A 317 -20.11 2.64 5.41
C ALA A 317 -20.37 1.17 5.01
N GLU A 318 -21.52 0.62 5.40
CA GLU A 318 -21.89 -0.78 5.10
C GLU A 318 -22.46 -0.98 3.69
N THR A 319 -23.15 0.03 3.15
CA THR A 319 -23.91 -0.09 1.90
C THR A 319 -23.31 0.68 0.73
N GLY A 320 -22.46 1.67 1.01
CA GLY A 320 -21.86 2.55 0.02
C GLY A 320 -20.71 1.90 -0.74
N SER A 321 -20.44 2.43 -1.92
CA SER A 321 -19.16 2.25 -2.60
C SER A 321 -18.44 3.59 -2.65
N PHE A 322 -17.15 3.57 -2.36
CA PHE A 322 -16.29 4.75 -2.45
C PHE A 322 -15.16 4.49 -3.44
N SER A 323 -14.92 5.47 -4.29
CA SER A 323 -13.76 5.51 -5.18
C SER A 323 -13.12 6.88 -5.13
N CYS A 324 -11.79 6.93 -5.21
CA CYS A 324 -11.07 8.18 -5.29
C CYS A 324 -9.79 8.05 -6.12
N ALA A 325 -9.35 9.14 -6.73
CA ALA A 325 -8.10 9.18 -7.48
C ALA A 325 -6.84 9.30 -6.60
N TYR A 326 -6.93 8.95 -5.30
CA TYR A 326 -5.82 9.12 -4.38
C TYR A 326 -4.66 8.18 -4.71
N GLY A 327 -3.50 8.78 -4.84
CA GLY A 327 -2.21 8.17 -5.09
C GLY A 327 -1.20 9.27 -5.35
N VAL A 328 0.08 8.98 -5.14
CA VAL A 328 1.17 9.89 -5.47
C VAL A 328 2.12 9.23 -6.44
N ALA A 329 2.76 10.06 -7.27
CA ALA A 329 3.86 9.61 -8.10
C ALA A 329 5.01 9.07 -7.21
N PRO A 330 5.76 8.06 -7.68
CA PRO A 330 6.92 7.58 -6.96
C PRO A 330 7.97 8.67 -6.83
N VAL A 331 8.70 8.69 -5.71
CA VAL A 331 9.86 9.60 -5.54
C VAL A 331 10.95 9.27 -6.56
N ARG A 332 11.23 7.98 -6.76
CA ARG A 332 12.03 7.44 -7.86
C ARG A 332 11.36 6.19 -8.42
N THR A 333 11.37 6.04 -9.73
CA THR A 333 10.92 4.79 -10.36
C THR A 333 11.95 3.68 -10.16
N PHE A 334 11.53 2.43 -10.30
CA PHE A 334 12.43 1.28 -10.35
C PHE A 334 13.45 1.42 -11.48
N LYS A 335 13.02 1.96 -12.63
CA LYS A 335 13.91 2.24 -13.77
C LYS A 335 15.02 3.22 -13.38
N GLN A 336 14.66 4.38 -12.81
CA GLN A 336 15.64 5.37 -12.35
C GLN A 336 16.60 4.77 -11.31
N SER A 337 16.07 4.01 -10.35
CA SER A 337 16.89 3.37 -9.32
C SER A 337 17.86 2.32 -9.89
N ARG A 338 17.47 1.58 -10.94
CA ARG A 338 18.37 0.66 -11.65
C ARG A 338 19.50 1.39 -12.36
N GLU A 339 19.19 2.48 -13.04
CA GLU A 339 20.16 3.31 -13.74
C GLU A 339 21.21 3.89 -12.77
N GLU A 340 20.77 4.39 -11.61
CA GLU A 340 21.65 4.90 -10.56
C GLU A 340 22.57 3.83 -9.95
N LEU A 341 22.08 2.59 -9.86
CA LEU A 341 22.86 1.44 -9.41
C LEU A 341 23.80 0.87 -10.49
N GLY A 342 23.82 1.47 -11.69
CA GLY A 342 24.62 0.98 -12.82
C GLY A 342 24.10 -0.33 -13.42
N ILE A 343 22.84 -0.69 -13.16
CA ILE A 343 22.19 -1.90 -13.67
C ILE A 343 21.57 -1.53 -15.03
N THR A 344 22.40 -1.54 -16.08
CA THR A 344 21.96 -1.15 -17.43
C THR A 344 20.94 -2.13 -18.04
N GLU A 345 19.92 -1.60 -18.72
CA GLU A 345 18.84 -2.29 -19.48
C GLU A 345 19.31 -3.21 -20.63
N ALA A 346 20.61 -3.50 -20.79
CA ALA A 346 21.15 -4.33 -21.87
C ALA A 346 20.62 -5.78 -21.91
N ALA A 347 19.69 -6.12 -21.02
CA ALA A 347 19.06 -7.43 -20.87
C ALA A 347 17.60 -7.53 -21.37
N GLU A 348 16.85 -6.42 -21.50
CA GLU A 348 15.39 -6.48 -21.77
C GLU A 348 15.02 -6.34 -23.26
N LYS A 349 15.95 -5.89 -24.12
CA LYS A 349 15.70 -5.77 -25.57
C LYS A 349 15.87 -7.08 -26.38
N MET A 350 15.81 -8.25 -25.73
CA MET A 350 15.84 -9.55 -26.43
C MET A 350 14.55 -10.37 -26.32
N GLU A 351 13.47 -9.80 -25.79
CA GLU A 351 12.15 -10.44 -25.78
C GLU A 351 11.12 -9.56 -26.50
N CYS A 352 11.10 -9.69 -27.82
CA CYS A 352 9.93 -9.61 -28.67
C CYS A 352 10.05 -10.72 -29.71
#